data_AF-A0A6I5A407-F1
#
_entry.id   AF-A0A6I5A407-F1
#
_cell.length_a   1.000
_cell.length_b   1.000
_cell.length_c   1.000
_cell.angle_alpha   90.00
_cell.angle_beta   90.00
_cell.angle_gamma   90.00
#
_symmetry.space_group_name_H-M   'P 1'
#
loop_
_entity.id
_entity.type
_entity.pdbx_description
1 polymer ?
#
loop_
_entity_poly.entity_id
_entity_poly.type
_entity_poly.pdbx_seq_one_letter_code
_entity_poly.pdbx_strand_id
1 'polypeptide(L)'
;MKLVETSPDHAETNFYCAVSHDALGMEREAIPYYENALSNDIDGELREKTYVQLGSSFRCIGDYSHAKTTLEKGVEEFPDNSAIKAFLALTLHNLNEDENALTMLLNLLSTSSSDPWITKYKTALEFYSDNLEKNMVKAGEYGDEQ
;
A
#
# COMPACT_ATOMS: atom_id res chain seq x y z
N MET A 1 5.81 -8.24 -25.47
CA MET A 1 7.29 -8.10 -25.38
C MET A 1 7.97 -7.37 -26.53
N LYS A 2 7.49 -7.42 -27.78
CA LYS A 2 8.17 -6.76 -28.92
C LYS A 2 8.35 -5.23 -28.81
N LEU A 3 7.54 -4.55 -27.98
CA LEU A 3 7.63 -3.09 -27.78
C LEU A 3 8.78 -2.67 -26.85
N VAL A 4 9.07 -3.43 -25.78
CA VAL A 4 10.22 -3.14 -24.90
C VAL A 4 11.52 -3.29 -25.70
N GLU A 5 11.61 -4.31 -26.56
CA GLU A 5 12.79 -4.54 -27.42
C GLU A 5 13.12 -3.35 -28.33
N THR A 6 12.11 -2.57 -28.74
CA THR A 6 12.28 -1.39 -29.59
C THR A 6 12.54 -0.09 -28.82
N SER A 7 12.24 -0.05 -27.52
CA SER A 7 12.47 1.11 -26.65
C SER A 7 12.60 0.66 -25.19
N PRO A 8 13.77 0.10 -24.80
CA PRO A 8 13.96 -0.55 -23.50
C PRO A 8 13.78 0.36 -22.29
N ASP A 9 13.97 1.67 -22.48
CA ASP A 9 13.91 2.67 -21.40
C ASP A 9 12.58 3.46 -21.39
N HIS A 10 11.63 3.12 -22.29
CA HIS A 10 10.36 3.82 -22.28
C HIS A 10 9.51 3.38 -21.07
N ALA A 11 9.31 4.31 -20.14
CA ALA A 11 8.76 4.04 -18.83
C ALA A 11 7.35 3.43 -18.87
N GLU A 12 6.43 3.96 -19.70
CA GLU A 12 5.09 3.39 -19.85
C GLU A 12 5.10 1.98 -20.45
N THR A 13 5.93 1.75 -21.48
CA THR A 13 6.07 0.41 -22.08
C THR A 13 6.55 -0.60 -21.04
N ASN A 14 7.51 -0.22 -20.20
CA ASN A 14 7.97 -1.05 -19.09
C ASN A 14 6.84 -1.30 -18.08
N PHE A 15 6.10 -0.28 -17.67
CA PHE A 15 4.93 -0.43 -16.80
C PHE A 15 3.90 -1.44 -17.35
N TYR A 16 3.47 -1.28 -18.60
CA TYR A 16 2.49 -2.20 -19.19
C TYR A 16 3.04 -3.61 -19.39
N CYS A 17 4.34 -3.77 -19.63
CA CYS A 17 4.99 -5.07 -19.65
C CYS A 17 4.96 -5.74 -18.27
N ALA A 18 5.31 -4.97 -17.23
CA ALA A 18 5.25 -5.41 -15.85
C ALA A 18 3.84 -5.88 -15.46
N VAL A 19 2.82 -5.06 -15.74
CA VAL A 19 1.39 -5.40 -15.51
C VAL A 19 1.00 -6.69 -16.23
N SER A 20 1.48 -6.89 -17.45
CA SER A 20 1.17 -8.10 -18.22
C SER A 20 1.77 -9.36 -17.56
N HIS A 21 2.97 -9.27 -16.99
CA HIS A 21 3.59 -10.37 -16.24
C HIS A 21 2.90 -10.62 -14.90
N ASP A 22 2.63 -9.55 -14.14
CA ASP A 22 1.97 -9.62 -12.84
C ASP A 22 0.56 -10.25 -12.97
N ALA A 23 -0.20 -9.87 -14.00
CA ALA A 23 -1.51 -10.47 -14.30
C ALA A 23 -1.45 -11.97 -14.64
N LEU A 24 -0.27 -12.50 -14.99
CA LEU A 24 -0.03 -13.93 -15.24
C LEU A 24 0.55 -14.65 -14.02
N GLY A 25 0.71 -13.98 -12.87
CA GLY A 25 1.37 -14.53 -11.68
C GLY A 25 2.87 -14.73 -11.88
N MET A 26 3.49 -13.90 -12.72
CA MET A 26 4.92 -13.91 -13.01
C MET A 26 5.58 -12.70 -12.33
N GLU A 27 5.44 -12.59 -11.01
CA GLU A 27 5.84 -11.39 -10.26
C GLU A 27 7.36 -11.18 -10.30
N ARG A 28 8.14 -12.27 -10.31
CA ARG A 28 9.61 -12.18 -10.42
C ARG A 28 10.04 -11.56 -11.75
N GLU A 29 9.32 -11.86 -12.82
CA GLU A 29 9.53 -11.31 -14.15
C GLU A 29 8.98 -9.88 -14.27
N ALA A 30 7.91 -9.54 -13.54
CA ALA A 30 7.32 -8.20 -13.54
C ALA A 30 8.20 -7.14 -12.85
N ILE A 31 8.82 -7.50 -11.72
CA ILE A 31 9.64 -6.59 -10.89
C ILE A 31 10.65 -5.75 -11.68
N PRO A 32 11.56 -6.32 -12.51
CA PRO A 32 12.56 -5.52 -13.21
C PRO A 32 11.94 -4.51 -14.19
N TYR A 33 10.76 -4.80 -14.75
CA TYR A 33 10.05 -3.85 -15.61
C TYR A 33 9.45 -2.69 -14.79
N TYR A 34 8.87 -2.95 -13.62
CA TYR A 34 8.41 -1.88 -12.74
C TYR A 34 9.57 -1.02 -12.21
N GLU A 35 10.69 -1.62 -11.80
CA GLU A 35 11.88 -0.88 -11.37
C GLU A 35 12.44 0.00 -12.49
N ASN A 36 12.47 -0.51 -13.73
CA ASN A 36 12.87 0.28 -14.89
C ASN A 36 11.90 1.44 -15.14
N ALA A 37 10.59 1.20 -15.03
CA ALA A 37 9.60 2.27 -15.16
C ALA A 37 9.82 3.39 -14.13
N LEU A 38 9.99 3.07 -12.84
CA LEU A 38 10.25 4.07 -11.78
C LEU A 38 11.57 4.83 -11.94
N SER A 39 12.58 4.19 -12.54
CA SER A 39 13.90 4.78 -12.79
C SER A 39 13.92 5.73 -13.99
N ASN A 40 12.86 5.73 -14.80
CA ASN A 40 12.67 6.59 -15.96
C ASN A 40 11.48 7.54 -15.73
N ASP A 41 11.08 8.27 -16.77
CA ASP A 41 10.09 9.35 -16.71
C ASP A 41 8.62 8.86 -16.59
N ILE A 42 8.34 7.81 -15.81
CA ILE A 42 6.94 7.49 -15.45
C ILE A 42 6.45 8.52 -14.44
N ASP A 43 5.28 9.10 -14.70
CA ASP A 43 4.72 10.18 -13.90
C ASP A 43 3.21 9.99 -13.62
N GLY A 44 2.65 10.94 -12.87
CA GLY A 44 1.23 10.99 -12.53
C GLY A 44 0.66 9.69 -11.97
N GLU A 45 -0.56 9.35 -12.41
CA GLU A 45 -1.28 8.17 -11.93
C GLU A 45 -0.53 6.86 -12.25
N LEU A 46 0.25 6.81 -13.34
CA LEU A 46 1.03 5.63 -13.69
C LEU A 46 2.16 5.40 -12.69
N ARG A 47 2.81 6.47 -12.20
CA ARG A 47 3.83 6.37 -11.18
C ARG A 47 3.26 5.90 -9.84
N GLU A 48 2.11 6.44 -9.43
CA GLU A 48 1.36 5.97 -8.26
C GLU A 48 1.03 4.48 -8.35
N LYS A 49 0.45 4.05 -9.48
CA LYS A 49 0.14 2.63 -9.74
C LYS A 49 1.38 1.76 -9.72
N THR A 50 2.49 2.25 -10.24
CA THR A 50 3.76 1.51 -10.28
C THR A 50 4.26 1.21 -8.87
N TYR A 51 4.21 2.18 -7.94
CA TYR A 51 4.57 1.93 -6.54
C TYR A 51 3.68 0.87 -5.88
N VAL A 52 2.36 0.95 -6.09
CA VAL A 52 1.41 -0.04 -5.54
C VAL A 52 1.72 -1.44 -6.09
N GLN A 53 1.85 -1.57 -7.41
CA GLN A 53 1.98 -2.86 -8.06
C GLN A 53 3.36 -3.49 -7.82
N LEU A 54 4.44 -2.70 -7.83
CA LEU A 54 5.77 -3.19 -7.49
C LEU A 54 5.84 -3.64 -6.03
N GLY A 55 5.29 -2.84 -5.09
CA GLY A 55 5.19 -3.22 -3.69
C GLY A 55 4.41 -4.52 -3.50
N SER A 56 3.27 -4.67 -4.20
CA SER A 56 2.49 -5.91 -4.20
C SER A 56 3.26 -7.09 -4.78
N SER A 57 3.98 -6.89 -5.90
CA SER A 57 4.79 -7.94 -6.56
C SER A 57 5.88 -8.47 -5.62
N PHE A 58 6.63 -7.58 -4.96
CA PHE A 58 7.60 -7.98 -3.94
C PHE A 58 6.95 -8.76 -2.79
N ARG A 59 5.78 -8.32 -2.32
CA ARG A 59 5.02 -8.99 -1.27
C ARG A 59 4.57 -10.41 -1.69
N CYS A 60 4.12 -10.59 -2.94
CA CYS A 60 3.73 -11.90 -3.48
C CYS A 60 4.89 -12.90 -3.47
N ILE A 61 6.11 -12.46 -3.76
CA ILE A 61 7.30 -13.33 -3.78
C ILE A 61 7.95 -13.52 -2.39
N GLY A 62 7.38 -12.92 -1.35
CA GLY A 62 7.86 -12.99 0.03
C GLY A 62 8.98 -12.01 0.37
N ASP A 63 9.32 -11.08 -0.52
CA ASP A 63 10.34 -10.05 -0.28
C ASP A 63 9.73 -8.81 0.39
N TYR A 64 9.31 -8.97 1.64
CA TYR A 64 8.58 -7.93 2.37
C TYR A 64 9.44 -6.69 2.65
N SER A 65 10.76 -6.83 2.73
CA SER A 65 11.68 -5.70 2.92
C SER A 65 11.67 -4.76 1.72
N HIS A 66 11.82 -5.29 0.50
CA HIS A 66 11.75 -4.46 -0.71
C HIS A 66 10.35 -3.91 -0.95
N ALA A 67 9.30 -4.69 -0.62
CA ALA A 67 7.92 -4.20 -0.65
C ALA A 67 7.75 -2.97 0.26
N LYS A 68 8.23 -3.04 1.51
CA LYS A 68 8.15 -1.93 2.47
C LYS A 68 8.87 -0.69 1.95
N THR A 69 10.14 -0.83 1.56
CA THR A 69 10.92 0.31 1.03
C THR A 69 10.28 0.93 -0.21
N THR A 70 9.71 0.12 -1.11
CA THR A 70 9.03 0.61 -2.31
C THR A 70 7.80 1.43 -1.95
N LEU A 71 6.97 0.91 -1.06
CA LEU A 71 5.72 1.54 -0.67
C LEU A 71 5.95 2.78 0.21
N GLU A 72 6.97 2.79 1.07
CA GLU A 72 7.38 3.97 1.84
C GLU A 72 7.79 5.13 0.91
N LYS A 73 8.59 4.86 -0.13
CA LYS A 73 8.90 5.86 -1.16
C LYS A 73 7.65 6.35 -1.88
N GLY A 74 6.73 5.45 -2.20
CA GLY A 74 5.44 5.81 -2.78
C GLY A 74 4.61 6.72 -1.86
N VAL A 75 4.60 6.48 -0.54
CA VAL A 75 3.92 7.34 0.44
C VAL A 75 4.61 8.70 0.57
N GLU A 76 5.95 8.74 0.53
CA GLU A 76 6.72 9.99 0.55
C GLU A 76 6.40 10.86 -0.67
N GLU A 77 6.33 10.25 -1.85
CA GLU A 77 6.06 10.95 -3.10
C GLU A 77 4.58 11.31 -3.28
N PHE A 78 3.67 10.43 -2.84
CA PHE A 78 2.22 10.57 -2.99
C PHE A 78 1.50 10.40 -1.66
N PRO A 79 1.63 11.38 -0.73
CA PRO A 79 1.10 11.28 0.61
C PRO A 79 -0.43 11.23 0.66
N ASP A 80 -1.14 11.60 -0.40
CA ASP A 80 -2.62 11.53 -0.46
C ASP A 80 -3.14 10.21 -1.04
N ASN A 81 -2.27 9.37 -1.62
CA ASN A 81 -2.67 8.09 -2.18
C ASN A 81 -2.92 7.06 -1.07
N SER A 82 -4.21 6.85 -0.76
CA SER A 82 -4.65 5.91 0.27
C SER A 82 -4.39 4.44 -0.09
N ALA A 83 -4.30 4.09 -1.38
CA ALA A 83 -4.00 2.73 -1.80
C ALA A 83 -2.55 2.37 -1.47
N ILE A 84 -1.57 3.23 -1.74
CA ILE A 84 -0.16 2.98 -1.38
C ILE A 84 -0.04 2.74 0.14
N LYS A 85 -0.69 3.58 0.96
CA LYS A 85 -0.72 3.41 2.41
C LYS A 85 -1.35 2.08 2.84
N ALA A 86 -2.47 1.69 2.22
CA ALA A 86 -3.12 0.41 2.53
C ALA A 86 -2.21 -0.79 2.21
N PHE A 87 -1.53 -0.78 1.07
CA PHE A 87 -0.55 -1.83 0.72
C PHE A 87 0.68 -1.81 1.63
N LEU A 88 1.13 -0.63 2.09
CA LEU A 88 2.19 -0.51 3.08
C LEU A 88 1.76 -1.17 4.39
N ALA A 89 0.55 -0.92 4.87
CA ALA A 89 0.02 -1.57 6.08
C ALA A 89 -0.03 -3.11 5.96
N LEU A 90 -0.46 -3.65 4.81
CA LEU A 90 -0.41 -5.10 4.57
C LEU A 90 1.03 -5.64 4.64
N THR A 91 1.98 -4.89 4.12
CA THR A 91 3.40 -5.26 4.14
C THR A 91 3.99 -5.20 5.56
N LEU A 92 3.60 -4.19 6.35
CA LEU A 92 3.98 -4.07 7.76
C LEU A 92 3.47 -5.27 8.57
N HIS A 93 2.23 -5.73 8.32
CA HIS A 93 1.71 -6.96 8.91
C HIS A 93 2.54 -8.19 8.52
N ASN A 94 2.95 -8.31 7.25
CA ASN A 94 3.83 -9.41 6.83
C ASN A 94 5.22 -9.39 7.53
N LEU A 95 5.65 -8.22 8.01
CA LEU A 95 6.87 -8.03 8.80
C LEU A 95 6.66 -8.15 10.32
N ASN A 96 5.44 -8.46 10.78
CA ASN A 96 5.03 -8.48 12.19
C ASN A 96 5.07 -7.09 12.87
N GLU A 97 4.97 -6.01 12.09
CA GLU A 97 4.80 -4.64 12.57
C GLU A 97 3.30 -4.30 12.68
N ASP A 98 2.55 -5.15 13.40
CA ASP A 98 1.09 -5.14 13.43
C ASP A 98 0.49 -3.86 14.01
N GLU A 99 1.15 -3.26 15.01
CA GLU A 99 0.72 -1.99 15.59
C GLU A 99 0.71 -0.89 14.52
N ASN A 100 1.83 -0.72 13.80
CA ASN A 100 1.95 0.27 12.72
C ASN A 100 0.94 -0.02 11.60
N ALA A 101 0.74 -1.29 11.24
CA ALA A 101 -0.23 -1.70 10.23
C ALA A 101 -1.67 -1.31 10.60
N LEU A 102 -2.09 -1.65 11.82
CA LEU A 102 -3.44 -1.36 12.31
C LEU A 102 -3.67 0.13 12.50
N THR A 103 -2.70 0.85 13.08
CA THR A 103 -2.77 2.32 13.20
C THR A 103 -2.96 2.97 11.84
N MET A 104 -2.22 2.54 10.82
CA MET A 104 -2.34 3.08 9.47
C MET A 104 -3.72 2.80 8.86
N LEU A 105 -4.24 1.57 8.97
CA LEU A 105 -5.55 1.21 8.43
C LEU A 105 -6.72 1.90 9.15
N LEU A 106 -6.65 2.02 10.48
CA LEU A 106 -7.67 2.72 11.28
C LEU A 106 -7.71 4.21 10.94
N ASN A 107 -6.54 4.84 10.76
CA ASN A 107 -6.46 6.24 10.33
C ASN A 107 -7.02 6.42 8.91
N LEU A 108 -6.68 5.53 7.97
CA LEU A 108 -7.25 5.55 6.63
C LEU A 108 -8.77 5.41 6.67
N LEU A 109 -9.30 4.45 7.42
CA LEU A 109 -10.73 4.20 7.55
C LEU A 109 -11.46 5.42 8.14
N SER A 110 -10.90 6.02 9.18
CA SER A 110 -11.47 7.16 9.90
C SER A 110 -11.47 8.46 9.11
N THR A 111 -10.54 8.61 8.17
CA THR A 111 -10.36 9.86 7.39
C THR A 111 -10.99 9.80 6.00
N SER A 112 -11.10 8.61 5.39
CA SER A 112 -11.57 8.45 4.00
C SER A 112 -12.98 7.87 3.86
N SER A 113 -13.53 7.22 4.90
CA SER A 113 -14.83 6.56 4.79
C SER A 113 -15.99 7.55 4.74
N SER A 114 -16.93 7.31 3.82
CA SER A 114 -18.24 7.96 3.76
C SER A 114 -19.34 7.13 4.44
N ASP A 115 -18.99 5.99 5.04
CA ASP A 115 -19.94 5.14 5.77
C ASP A 115 -20.44 5.87 7.03
N PRO A 116 -21.78 6.00 7.24
CA PRO A 116 -22.34 6.72 8.38
C PRO A 116 -21.96 6.13 9.74
N TRP A 117 -21.78 4.81 9.83
CA TRP A 117 -21.39 4.14 11.07
C TRP A 117 -19.91 4.38 11.38
N ILE A 118 -19.03 4.30 10.38
CA ILE A 118 -17.62 4.66 10.57
C ILE A 118 -17.49 6.12 11.01
N THR A 119 -18.26 7.02 10.39
CA THR A 119 -18.28 8.44 10.78
C THR A 119 -18.74 8.62 12.23
N LYS A 120 -19.77 7.89 12.68
CA LYS A 120 -20.27 7.93 14.06
C LYS A 120 -19.22 7.46 15.07
N TYR A 121 -18.40 6.46 14.72
CA TYR A 121 -17.36 5.90 15.59
C TYR A 121 -15.96 6.47 15.34
N LYS A 122 -15.81 7.50 14.50
CA LYS A 122 -14.52 8.08 14.10
C LYS A 122 -13.59 8.37 15.29
N THR A 123 -14.06 9.09 16.30
CA THR A 123 -13.25 9.44 17.48
C THR A 123 -12.78 8.20 18.25
N ALA A 124 -13.59 7.15 18.31
CA ALA A 124 -13.19 5.90 18.96
C ALA A 124 -12.10 5.19 18.13
N LEU A 125 -12.24 5.16 16.80
CA LEU A 125 -11.26 4.56 15.90
C LEU A 125 -9.92 5.31 15.94
N GLU A 126 -9.93 6.64 15.97
CA GLU A 126 -8.75 7.49 16.17
C GLU A 126 -8.11 7.27 17.55
N PHE A 127 -8.92 7.11 18.60
CA PHE A 127 -8.40 6.77 19.92
C PHE A 127 -7.69 5.40 19.93
N TYR A 128 -8.29 4.40 19.28
CA TYR A 128 -7.68 3.06 19.18
C TYR A 128 -6.41 3.07 18.35
N SER A 129 -6.35 3.82 17.25
CA SER A 129 -5.13 3.91 16.43
C SER A 129 -3.92 4.44 17.21
N ASP A 130 -4.15 5.28 18.23
CA ASP A 130 -3.09 5.85 19.08
C ASP A 130 -2.78 5.01 20.33
N ASN A 131 -3.60 3.98 20.63
CA ASN A 131 -3.57 3.27 21.91
C ASN A 131 -3.82 1.75 21.77
N LEU A 132 -3.32 1.12 20.70
CA LEU A 132 -3.56 -0.30 20.42
C LEU A 132 -3.14 -1.23 21.57
N GLU A 133 -1.98 -1.00 22.20
CA GLU A 133 -1.51 -1.83 23.32
C GLU A 133 -2.25 -1.57 24.65
N LYS A 134 -2.79 -0.37 24.85
CA LYS A 134 -3.32 0.06 26.17
C LYS A 134 -4.75 -0.41 26.44
N ASN A 135 -5.45 -0.94 25.43
CA ASN A 135 -6.90 -1.12 25.48
C ASN A 135 -7.40 -2.54 25.80
N MET A 136 -6.53 -3.52 26.03
CA MET A 136 -6.99 -4.87 26.44
C MET A 136 -7.59 -4.93 27.86
N VAL A 137 -7.59 -3.83 28.62
CA VAL A 137 -8.14 -3.77 29.98
C VAL A 137 -9.44 -2.96 30.10
N LYS A 138 -9.81 -2.12 29.10
CA LYS A 138 -10.92 -1.14 29.27
C LYS A 138 -12.07 -1.22 28.28
N ALA A 139 -12.04 -2.14 27.30
CA ALA A 139 -13.12 -2.27 26.31
C ALA A 139 -14.50 -2.72 26.89
N GLY A 140 -14.60 -2.98 28.21
CA GLY A 140 -15.86 -3.32 28.88
C GLY A 140 -16.75 -2.14 29.27
N GLU A 141 -16.33 -0.88 29.09
CA GLU A 141 -17.04 0.28 29.68
C GLU A 141 -17.63 1.28 28.66
N TYR A 142 -17.52 1.05 27.35
CA TYR A 142 -18.06 1.97 26.33
C TYR A 142 -19.27 1.41 25.55
N GLY A 143 -19.86 0.33 26.05
CA GLY A 143 -21.05 -0.29 25.46
C GLY A 143 -22.21 -0.31 26.45
N ASP A 144 -22.70 0.88 26.83
CA ASP A 144 -24.11 1.15 27.17
C ASP A 144 -24.19 2.54 27.79
N GLU A 145 -24.70 3.52 27.05
CA GLU A 145 -25.52 4.60 27.59
C GLU A 145 -26.23 5.36 26.44
N GLN A 146 -27.50 4.96 26.25
CA GLN A 146 -28.68 5.60 25.65
C GLN A 146 -28.56 6.37 24.31
#